data_AF-A0A2H4U7J3-F1
#
_entry.id   AF-A0A2H4U7J3-F1
#
_cell.length_a   1.000
_cell.length_b   1.000
_cell.length_c   1.000
_cell.angle_alpha   90.00
_cell.angle_beta   90.00
_cell.angle_gamma   90.00
#
_symmetry.space_group_name_H-M   'P 1'
#
loop_
_entity.id
_entity.type
_entity.pdbx_description
1 polymer ?
#
loop_
_entity_poly.entity_id
_entity_poly.type
_entity_poly.pdbx_seq_one_letter_code
_entity_poly.pdbx_strand_id
1 'polypeptide(L)'
;MKRPKQHKIDSRAQKIFLSNCPDNWSTSELSNDYGIDYYVQVFKDDDVGESTKVSFIIQLKGTENYNQTDNNVKFPMKVDTLKYYFNKVSTPVFLVVVDVISKDSCWLFLQKYINEELEINNPSWKSKKIVTLYLPKNNNFSNPKIIEQCAHDGSSYCNLLVNGFPTQEVKWKVKNIIDSPLDKANDIKKEYSKLYDAQTRVGFELIHNENNPTEAKKSFQSVYDKTIGDEDNVSAHLNSIAGLIPFYEWQNEEEVDQLFEYIEEGFNLARKNKIRYYEYYFYGYHLEKSCFILQEQLNRLLITQKISSMGKNNPLSNLMEITSNEQTSSIFKPIFECYDLFSKNLMRTLDDGELFIFVELLRMLIGMQIHHSKVMYSFVDKNELNSFFEHIKKLIGIFEDMISFSDDFSIFKYDLFTFRATYYYFIEDIKYVEVIDDFIEYAEVNNSKYFIERANSLKERLSMPLKREKEISEMSDSEIHGLFKTLILTIEGIDIDSDESDEANILKTAVDDLNPKRILDNCCNLELAYASGGIYSRFFGLCTDGFKMLYCQYGGIKSDRHLDNAYEEFYKDYCVNCEHKCEQNFIWDSNKLSYIKSDKFKDILEKDFFNWIIND
;
A
#
# COMPACT_ATOMS: atom_id res chain seq x y z
N MET A 1 -0.56 66.77 -14.68
CA MET A 1 -0.57 65.73 -13.62
C MET A 1 0.18 66.26 -12.40
N LYS A 2 -0.30 66.04 -11.17
CA LYS A 2 0.44 66.40 -9.93
C LYS A 2 0.97 65.11 -9.30
N ARG A 3 2.27 65.02 -9.01
CA ARG A 3 2.87 63.87 -8.28
C ARG A 3 2.60 64.04 -6.78
N PRO A 4 1.79 63.16 -6.13
CA PRO A 4 1.51 63.25 -4.70
C PRO A 4 2.77 63.17 -3.84
N LYS A 5 2.71 63.68 -2.60
CA LYS A 5 3.86 63.62 -1.66
C LYS A 5 4.29 62.17 -1.42
N GLN A 6 3.33 61.26 -1.24
CA GLN A 6 3.60 59.83 -1.02
C GLN A 6 4.42 59.22 -2.17
N HIS A 7 4.05 59.49 -3.44
CA HIS A 7 4.81 59.02 -4.61
C HIS A 7 6.24 59.62 -4.71
N LYS A 8 6.61 60.61 -3.90
CA LYS A 8 8.00 61.08 -3.77
C LYS A 8 8.73 60.39 -2.61
N ILE A 9 8.01 60.02 -1.56
CA ILE A 9 8.51 59.24 -0.42
C ILE A 9 8.80 57.81 -0.89
N ASP A 10 7.86 57.14 -1.55
CA ASP A 10 8.02 55.76 -2.01
C ASP A 10 9.22 55.62 -2.95
N SER A 11 9.37 56.50 -3.95
CA SER A 11 10.55 56.49 -4.84
C SER A 11 11.85 56.96 -4.20
N ARG A 12 11.84 57.51 -2.98
CA ARG A 12 13.07 57.67 -2.17
C ARG A 12 13.38 56.37 -1.43
N ALA A 13 12.37 55.73 -0.84
CA ALA A 13 12.51 54.44 -0.19
C ALA A 13 13.04 53.37 -1.16
N GLN A 14 12.52 53.29 -2.39
CA GLN A 14 13.02 52.39 -3.45
C GLN A 14 14.52 52.57 -3.68
N LYS A 15 15.00 53.82 -3.79
CA LYS A 15 16.42 54.13 -4.01
C LYS A 15 17.31 53.74 -2.83
N ILE A 16 16.84 53.96 -1.60
CA ILE A 16 17.58 53.61 -0.37
C ILE A 16 17.61 52.09 -0.18
N PHE A 17 16.51 51.41 -0.46
CA PHE A 17 16.41 49.95 -0.42
C PHE A 17 17.37 49.31 -1.43
N LEU A 18 17.28 49.68 -2.71
CA LEU A 18 18.14 49.13 -3.76
C LEU A 18 19.63 49.43 -3.55
N SER A 19 20.00 50.55 -2.92
CA SER A 19 21.41 50.82 -2.56
C SER A 19 21.93 50.01 -1.38
N ASN A 20 21.05 49.30 -0.66
CA ASN A 20 21.39 48.45 0.49
C ASN A 20 21.16 46.95 0.18
N CYS A 21 20.74 46.59 -1.03
CA CYS A 21 20.65 45.21 -1.48
C CYS A 21 22.06 44.63 -1.73
N PRO A 22 22.32 43.37 -1.35
CA PRO A 22 23.49 42.64 -1.82
C PRO A 22 23.55 42.49 -3.35
N ASP A 23 24.76 42.42 -3.89
CA ASP A 23 24.99 42.22 -5.32
C ASP A 23 24.52 40.83 -5.82
N ASN A 24 24.45 39.82 -4.93
CA ASN A 24 23.95 38.47 -5.24
C ASN A 24 22.41 38.36 -5.27
N TRP A 25 21.67 39.47 -5.17
CA TRP A 25 20.20 39.51 -5.23
C TRP A 25 19.72 40.05 -6.59
N SER A 26 19.06 39.21 -7.39
CA SER A 26 18.30 39.70 -8.54
C SER A 26 16.94 40.20 -8.06
N THR A 27 16.71 41.51 -8.17
CA THR A 27 15.47 42.18 -7.76
C THR A 27 14.62 42.52 -8.98
N SER A 28 13.39 42.01 -9.02
CA SER A 28 12.42 42.27 -10.10
C SER A 28 11.21 43.02 -9.55
N GLU A 29 10.91 44.20 -10.11
CA GLU A 29 9.66 44.92 -9.81
C GLU A 29 8.45 44.13 -10.35
N LEU A 30 7.46 43.87 -9.49
CA LEU A 30 6.25 43.14 -9.87
C LEU A 30 5.14 44.12 -10.28
N SER A 31 4.68 44.04 -11.53
CA SER A 31 3.79 45.05 -12.13
C SER A 31 2.30 44.93 -11.80
N ASN A 32 1.91 44.12 -10.81
CA ASN A 32 0.50 43.74 -10.56
C ASN A 32 -0.04 44.18 -9.18
N ASP A 33 -1.26 44.71 -9.20
CA ASP A 33 -1.90 45.59 -8.20
C ASP A 33 -2.24 44.99 -6.81
N TYR A 34 -1.72 43.83 -6.44
CA TYR A 34 -1.93 43.24 -5.09
C TYR A 34 -1.03 43.86 -4.01
N GLY A 35 -0.32 44.91 -4.40
CA GLY A 35 0.46 45.75 -3.53
C GLY A 35 1.66 45.03 -2.97
N ILE A 36 2.29 44.15 -3.75
CA ILE A 36 3.65 43.59 -3.61
C ILE A 36 4.60 44.50 -4.41
N ASP A 37 5.82 44.78 -3.92
CA ASP A 37 6.75 45.70 -4.63
C ASP A 37 7.86 44.97 -5.40
N TYR A 38 8.55 43.99 -4.79
CA TYR A 38 9.66 43.26 -5.43
C TYR A 38 9.58 41.74 -5.22
N TYR A 39 9.97 40.98 -6.24
CA TYR A 39 10.43 39.60 -6.11
C TYR A 39 11.96 39.56 -6.08
N VAL A 40 12.53 38.74 -5.20
CA VAL A 40 13.98 38.59 -5.02
C VAL A 40 14.36 37.13 -5.25
N GLN A 41 15.29 36.90 -6.18
CA GLN A 41 15.97 35.62 -6.39
C GLN A 41 17.41 35.75 -5.91
N VAL A 42 17.84 34.85 -5.01
CA VAL A 42 19.19 34.84 -4.46
C VAL A 42 20.09 33.92 -5.29
N PHE A 43 21.31 34.40 -5.57
CA PHE A 43 22.37 33.68 -6.28
C PHE A 43 23.55 33.38 -5.34
N LYS A 44 24.39 32.43 -5.73
CA LYS A 44 25.66 32.17 -5.05
C LYS A 44 26.58 33.41 -5.12
N ASP A 45 27.36 33.60 -4.06
CA ASP A 45 28.31 34.70 -3.87
C ASP A 45 29.65 34.35 -4.57
N ASP A 46 29.59 34.07 -5.88
CA ASP A 46 30.72 33.72 -6.75
C ASP A 46 30.62 34.40 -8.14
N ASP A 47 31.74 34.51 -8.86
CA ASP A 47 31.86 35.34 -10.08
C ASP A 47 30.95 34.93 -11.26
N VAL A 48 30.31 33.75 -11.21
CA VAL A 48 29.44 33.22 -12.28
C VAL A 48 27.99 33.06 -11.81
N GLY A 49 27.75 32.95 -10.50
CA GLY A 49 26.46 33.13 -9.85
C GLY A 49 25.41 32.12 -10.29
N GLU A 50 25.48 30.89 -9.79
CA GLU A 50 24.35 29.95 -9.94
C GLU A 50 23.15 30.38 -9.08
N SER A 51 21.93 30.22 -9.61
CA SER A 51 20.69 30.48 -8.86
C SER A 51 20.57 29.51 -7.68
N THR A 52 20.30 30.04 -6.48
CA THR A 52 19.94 29.20 -5.33
C THR A 52 18.47 28.78 -5.38
N LYS A 53 18.05 27.87 -4.49
CA LYS A 53 16.62 27.58 -4.24
C LYS A 53 15.91 28.70 -3.44
N VAL A 54 16.61 29.74 -2.98
CA VAL A 54 16.05 30.78 -2.10
C VAL A 54 15.47 31.92 -2.92
N SER A 55 14.16 32.13 -2.77
CA SER A 55 13.45 33.28 -3.29
C SER A 55 12.46 33.83 -2.26
N PHE A 56 12.20 35.13 -2.31
CA PHE A 56 11.25 35.78 -1.42
C PHE A 56 10.68 37.06 -2.02
N ILE A 57 9.64 37.57 -1.39
CA ILE A 57 8.92 38.77 -1.79
C ILE A 57 9.20 39.90 -0.78
N ILE A 58 9.36 41.12 -1.28
CA ILE A 58 9.48 42.32 -0.45
C ILE A 58 8.27 43.22 -0.63
N GLN A 59 7.72 43.64 0.52
CA GLN A 59 6.85 44.78 0.66
C GLN A 59 7.64 45.99 1.12
N LEU A 60 7.81 47.00 0.27
CA LEU A 60 8.52 48.22 0.62
C LEU A 60 7.57 49.35 1.01
N LYS A 61 7.84 50.02 2.13
CA LYS A 61 7.06 51.20 2.57
C LYS A 61 7.98 52.33 3.05
N GLY A 62 7.87 53.48 2.40
CA GLY A 62 8.59 54.69 2.80
C GLY A 62 7.80 55.54 3.79
N THR A 63 8.48 56.13 4.77
CA THR A 63 7.92 57.12 5.69
C THR A 63 8.88 58.30 5.92
N GLU A 64 8.33 59.48 6.21
CA GLU A 64 9.08 60.62 6.79
C GLU A 64 8.82 60.76 8.30
N ASN A 65 7.88 59.97 8.84
CA ASN A 65 7.50 59.91 10.26
C ASN A 65 7.80 58.50 10.76
N TYR A 66 9.06 58.21 11.05
CA TYR A 66 9.51 56.89 11.50
C TYR A 66 9.19 56.72 12.99
N ASN A 67 8.05 56.09 13.28
CA ASN A 67 7.49 55.97 14.63
C ASN A 67 8.25 54.92 15.46
N GLN A 68 9.42 55.31 15.95
CA GLN A 68 10.27 54.51 16.82
C GLN A 68 9.77 54.55 18.28
N THR A 69 9.79 53.38 18.94
CA THR A 69 9.96 53.27 20.40
C THR A 69 11.35 52.71 20.69
N ASP A 70 11.70 52.40 21.94
CA ASP A 70 13.07 51.96 22.30
C ASP A 70 13.56 50.79 21.42
N ASN A 71 12.79 49.70 21.37
CA ASN A 71 13.20 48.46 20.69
C ASN A 71 12.58 48.23 19.29
N ASN A 72 11.50 48.96 18.94
CA ASN A 72 10.64 48.65 17.78
C ASN A 72 10.31 49.89 16.95
N VAL A 73 9.93 49.66 15.69
CA VAL A 73 9.31 50.61 14.77
C VAL A 73 7.86 50.22 14.55
N LYS A 74 6.93 51.17 14.74
CA LYS A 74 5.49 50.94 14.60
C LYS A 74 5.02 51.28 13.19
N PHE A 75 4.44 50.31 12.49
CA PHE A 75 3.90 50.52 11.14
C PHE A 75 2.43 50.04 11.00
N PRO A 76 1.49 50.92 10.61
CA PRO A 76 0.09 50.53 10.39
C PRO A 76 -0.08 49.84 9.02
N MET A 77 -0.56 48.60 9.03
CA MET A 77 -0.79 47.80 7.82
C MET A 77 -2.26 47.37 7.68
N LYS A 78 -2.77 47.34 6.45
CA LYS A 78 -4.13 46.87 6.15
C LYS A 78 -4.24 45.38 6.46
N VAL A 79 -5.30 45.02 7.18
CA VAL A 79 -5.55 43.63 7.61
C VAL A 79 -5.81 42.71 6.40
N ASP A 80 -6.46 43.20 5.36
CA ASP A 80 -6.73 42.40 4.15
C ASP A 80 -5.45 42.04 3.38
N THR A 81 -4.44 42.92 3.37
CA THR A 81 -3.12 42.62 2.78
C THR A 81 -2.38 41.55 3.58
N LEU A 82 -2.44 41.60 4.91
CA LEU A 82 -1.86 40.56 5.78
C LEU A 82 -2.58 39.22 5.61
N LYS A 83 -3.92 39.22 5.50
CA LYS A 83 -4.70 38.01 5.20
C LYS A 83 -4.34 37.43 3.83
N TYR A 84 -4.11 38.26 2.81
CA TYR A 84 -3.67 37.78 1.51
C TYR A 84 -2.32 37.07 1.60
N TYR A 85 -1.31 37.71 2.22
CA TYR A 85 0.02 37.10 2.38
C TYR A 85 0.02 35.83 3.24
N PHE A 86 -0.79 35.78 4.30
CA PHE A 86 -0.84 34.60 5.17
C PHE A 86 -1.56 33.40 4.56
N ASN A 87 -2.64 33.62 3.79
CA ASN A 87 -3.52 32.53 3.33
C ASN A 87 -3.39 32.19 1.82
N LYS A 88 -2.59 32.95 1.06
CA LYS A 88 -2.52 32.83 -0.42
C LYS A 88 -1.12 32.95 -1.02
N VAL A 89 -0.08 33.25 -0.23
CA VAL A 89 1.29 33.43 -0.74
C VAL A 89 2.22 32.45 -0.02
N SER A 90 2.56 31.35 -0.72
CA SER A 90 3.48 30.30 -0.26
C SER A 90 4.95 30.71 -0.29
N THR A 91 5.27 31.84 -0.93
CA THR A 91 6.61 32.46 -0.91
C THR A 91 6.76 33.38 0.32
N PRO A 92 7.90 33.37 1.04
CA PRO A 92 8.12 34.27 2.18
C PRO A 92 7.95 35.75 1.81
N VAL A 93 7.19 36.52 2.59
CA VAL A 93 6.99 37.97 2.37
C VAL A 93 7.61 38.77 3.52
N PHE A 94 8.55 39.67 3.19
CA PHE A 94 9.18 40.58 4.13
C PHE A 94 8.62 42.00 3.99
N LEU A 95 8.08 42.57 5.05
CA LEU A 95 7.82 44.01 5.13
C LEU A 95 9.12 44.74 5.45
N VAL A 96 9.49 45.69 4.60
CA VAL A 96 10.62 46.61 4.76
C VAL A 96 10.08 48.03 4.91
N VAL A 97 10.37 48.66 6.04
CA VAL A 97 9.99 50.06 6.31
C VAL A 97 11.25 50.92 6.31
N VAL A 98 11.26 51.97 5.49
CA VAL A 98 12.40 52.89 5.30
C VAL A 98 12.03 54.30 5.74
N ASP A 99 12.84 54.89 6.63
CA ASP A 99 12.83 56.32 6.88
C ASP A 99 13.58 57.04 5.75
N VAL A 100 12.89 57.86 4.97
CA VAL A 100 13.51 58.57 3.84
C VAL A 100 14.29 59.83 4.24
N ILE A 101 14.30 60.18 5.53
CA ILE A 101 15.06 61.28 6.12
C ILE A 101 16.37 60.77 6.72
N SER A 102 16.33 59.80 7.65
CA SER A 102 17.55 59.23 8.24
C SER A 102 18.24 58.20 7.34
N LYS A 103 17.48 57.58 6.41
CA LYS A 103 17.85 56.41 5.59
C LYS A 103 17.92 55.09 6.36
N ASP A 104 17.46 55.06 7.61
CA ASP A 104 17.32 53.81 8.36
C ASP A 104 16.25 52.91 7.73
N SER A 105 16.44 51.60 7.87
CA SER A 105 15.48 50.60 7.40
C SER A 105 15.37 49.45 8.39
N CYS A 106 14.15 48.96 8.61
CA CYS A 106 13.88 47.75 9.37
C CYS A 106 12.99 46.78 8.57
N TRP A 107 13.10 45.49 8.88
CA TRP A 107 12.37 44.43 8.18
C TRP A 107 11.65 43.47 9.13
N LEU A 108 10.62 42.81 8.60
CA LEU A 108 9.80 41.84 9.33
C LEU A 108 9.24 40.77 8.39
N PHE A 109 9.51 39.50 8.69
CA PHE A 109 8.89 38.36 8.00
C PHE A 109 7.41 38.30 8.38
N LEU A 110 6.52 38.61 7.44
CA LEU A 110 5.10 38.83 7.72
C LEU A 110 4.36 37.55 8.10
N GLN A 111 4.50 36.45 7.35
CA GLN A 111 3.76 35.23 7.68
C GLN A 111 4.13 34.69 9.07
N LYS A 112 5.42 34.65 9.41
CA LYS A 112 5.90 34.26 10.74
C LYS A 112 5.38 35.18 11.84
N TYR A 113 5.48 36.50 11.67
CA TYR A 113 4.97 37.46 12.66
C TYR A 113 3.44 37.40 12.83
N ILE A 114 2.69 37.14 11.74
CA ILE A 114 1.25 36.93 11.84
C ILE A 114 0.98 35.73 12.76
N ASN A 115 1.63 34.59 12.52
CA ASN A 115 1.42 33.36 13.29
C ASN A 115 1.91 33.44 14.75
N GLU A 116 3.10 33.99 14.99
CA GLU A 116 3.73 33.96 16.31
C GLU A 116 3.29 35.12 17.21
N GLU A 117 2.92 36.27 16.65
CA GLU A 117 2.58 37.48 17.41
C GLU A 117 1.12 37.91 17.24
N LEU A 118 0.59 37.94 16.01
CA LEU A 118 -0.78 38.43 15.81
C LEU A 118 -1.84 37.38 16.16
N GLU A 119 -1.67 36.11 15.78
CA GLU A 119 -2.59 35.04 16.16
C GLU A 119 -2.56 34.79 17.67
N ILE A 120 -1.38 34.78 18.29
CA ILE A 120 -1.21 34.44 19.71
C ILE A 120 -1.51 35.64 20.62
N ASN A 121 -0.84 36.78 20.42
CA ASN A 121 -0.88 37.91 21.36
C ASN A 121 -1.94 38.98 21.01
N ASN A 122 -2.55 38.94 19.83
CA ASN A 122 -3.57 39.92 19.39
C ASN A 122 -4.63 39.32 18.43
N PRO A 123 -5.27 38.17 18.73
CA PRO A 123 -6.14 37.44 17.80
C PRO A 123 -7.28 38.29 17.20
N SER A 124 -7.74 39.30 17.94
CA SER A 124 -8.68 40.33 17.48
C SER A 124 -8.21 41.16 16.26
N TRP A 125 -6.99 40.99 15.76
CA TRP A 125 -6.47 41.74 14.61
C TRP A 125 -7.31 41.53 13.34
N LYS A 126 -7.88 40.34 13.13
CA LYS A 126 -8.63 39.97 11.90
C LYS A 126 -9.91 40.75 11.67
N SER A 127 -10.52 41.33 12.72
CA SER A 127 -11.76 42.13 12.63
C SER A 127 -11.49 43.63 12.43
N LYS A 128 -10.23 44.07 12.54
CA LYS A 128 -9.83 45.46 12.34
C LYS A 128 -9.59 45.73 10.85
N LYS A 129 -9.69 46.99 10.42
CA LYS A 129 -9.28 47.42 9.06
C LYS A 129 -7.76 47.56 8.93
N ILE A 130 -7.12 47.97 10.02
CA ILE A 130 -5.68 48.24 10.12
C ILE A 130 -5.19 47.67 11.45
N VAL A 131 -4.01 47.05 11.43
CA VAL A 131 -3.27 46.65 12.64
C VAL A 131 -1.89 47.31 12.62
N THR A 132 -1.39 47.70 13.79
CA THR A 132 -0.02 48.20 13.93
C THR A 132 0.93 47.02 14.13
N LEU A 133 1.87 46.86 13.21
CA LEU A 133 2.98 45.92 13.31
C LEU A 133 4.13 46.57 14.08
N TYR A 134 4.90 45.75 14.81
CA TYR A 134 6.04 46.19 15.61
C TYR A 134 7.30 45.53 15.04
N LEU A 135 8.04 46.26 14.21
CA LEU A 135 9.25 45.77 13.55
C LEU A 135 10.46 45.95 14.49
N PRO A 136 11.20 44.89 14.85
CA PRO A 136 12.37 45.01 15.72
C PRO A 136 13.50 45.84 15.08
N LYS A 137 14.14 46.75 15.83
CA LYS A 137 15.23 47.60 15.29
C LYS A 137 16.51 46.84 14.94
N ASN A 138 16.74 45.70 15.57
CA ASN A 138 17.84 44.79 15.23
C ASN A 138 17.64 44.09 13.88
N ASN A 139 16.39 43.96 13.42
CA ASN A 139 16.08 43.50 12.07
C ASN A 139 16.27 44.65 11.07
N ASN A 140 17.53 44.98 10.77
CA ASN A 140 17.92 46.01 9.81
C ASN A 140 18.80 45.42 8.69
N PHE A 141 19.16 46.25 7.71
CA PHE A 141 19.91 45.82 6.52
C PHE A 141 21.44 45.74 6.71
N SER A 142 21.96 45.82 7.94
CA SER A 142 23.42 45.70 8.19
C SER A 142 23.96 44.28 7.94
N ASN A 143 23.09 43.26 7.93
CA ASN A 143 23.44 41.90 7.53
C ASN A 143 22.26 41.23 6.76
N PRO A 144 22.17 41.44 5.43
CA PRO A 144 21.09 40.88 4.63
C PRO A 144 21.05 39.35 4.56
N LYS A 145 22.15 38.64 4.87
CA LYS A 145 22.18 37.16 4.90
C LYS A 145 21.23 36.56 5.94
N ILE A 146 20.82 37.33 6.96
CA ILE A 146 19.77 36.94 7.90
C ILE A 146 18.40 36.83 7.20
N ILE A 147 18.13 37.70 6.22
CA ILE A 147 16.89 37.66 5.42
C ILE A 147 16.91 36.43 4.50
N GLU A 148 18.06 36.12 3.88
CA GLU A 148 18.25 34.90 3.07
C GLU A 148 17.97 33.63 3.89
N GLN A 149 18.56 33.52 5.09
CA GLN A 149 18.32 32.39 6.00
C GLN A 149 16.85 32.30 6.43
N CYS A 150 16.24 33.42 6.83
CA CYS A 150 14.81 33.47 7.17
C CYS A 150 13.90 33.13 5.99
N ALA A 151 14.30 33.43 4.76
CA ALA A 151 13.57 33.06 3.54
C ALA A 151 13.73 31.57 3.23
N HIS A 152 14.94 31.02 3.35
CA HIS A 152 15.21 29.59 3.19
C HIS A 152 14.35 28.76 4.15
N ASP A 153 14.49 29.01 5.46
CA ASP A 153 13.79 28.27 6.51
C ASP A 153 12.27 28.56 6.47
N GLY A 154 11.90 29.78 6.05
CA GLY A 154 10.52 30.23 5.89
C GLY A 154 9.81 29.67 4.66
N SER A 155 10.51 29.12 3.66
CA SER A 155 9.90 28.67 2.40
C SER A 155 9.05 27.43 2.61
N SER A 156 9.58 26.40 3.28
CA SER A 156 8.80 25.22 3.67
C SER A 156 7.63 25.64 4.55
N TYR A 157 7.88 26.44 5.58
CA TYR A 157 6.87 26.97 6.50
C TYR A 157 5.70 27.68 5.79
N CYS A 158 5.97 28.56 4.82
CA CYS A 158 4.93 29.23 4.05
C CYS A 158 4.19 28.28 3.09
N ASN A 159 4.85 27.24 2.55
CA ASN A 159 4.19 26.19 1.78
C ASN A 159 3.19 25.41 2.67
N LEU A 160 3.61 25.00 3.88
CA LEU A 160 2.75 24.28 4.84
C LEU A 160 1.55 25.12 5.30
N LEU A 161 1.76 26.42 5.56
CA LEU A 161 0.68 27.34 5.95
C LEU A 161 -0.41 27.50 4.89
N VAL A 162 -0.05 27.46 3.60
CA VAL A 162 -0.97 27.74 2.49
C VAL A 162 -1.64 26.48 1.96
N ASN A 163 -0.92 25.35 1.94
CA ASN A 163 -1.36 24.12 1.26
C ASN A 163 -1.79 22.98 2.21
N GLY A 164 -1.70 23.16 3.52
CA GLY A 164 -2.11 22.15 4.50
C GLY A 164 -0.97 21.27 4.98
N PHE A 165 -1.30 20.30 5.85
CA PHE A 165 -0.38 19.83 6.88
C PHE A 165 0.32 18.47 6.60
N PRO A 166 1.65 18.47 6.68
CA PRO A 166 2.50 17.40 7.21
C PRO A 166 3.00 17.73 8.64
N THR A 167 4.03 17.03 9.15
CA THR A 167 5.01 17.47 10.20
C THR A 167 4.65 17.54 11.70
N GLN A 168 5.72 17.43 12.50
CA GLN A 168 5.82 17.59 13.95
C GLN A 168 5.60 19.03 14.43
N GLU A 169 4.73 19.25 15.43
CA GLU A 169 4.88 20.40 16.35
C GLU A 169 4.16 20.19 17.70
N VAL A 170 4.61 19.20 18.49
CA VAL A 170 4.44 19.27 19.95
C VAL A 170 5.57 20.13 20.51
N LYS A 171 5.27 20.96 21.54
CA LYS A 171 6.17 21.79 22.36
C LYS A 171 6.34 23.27 21.92
N TRP A 172 5.36 24.14 22.19
CA TRP A 172 5.56 25.22 23.19
C TRP A 172 4.28 25.99 23.63
N LYS A 173 3.76 25.59 24.79
CA LYS A 173 3.24 26.49 25.86
C LYS A 173 2.09 27.47 25.56
N VAL A 174 0.89 27.07 26.00
CA VAL A 174 0.15 27.68 27.13
C VAL A 174 0.38 29.20 27.38
N LYS A 175 -0.64 30.03 27.05
CA LYS A 175 -1.11 31.12 27.95
C LYS A 175 -2.51 31.69 27.60
N ASN A 176 -3.50 31.32 28.41
CA ASN A 176 -4.59 32.15 28.95
C ASN A 176 -5.77 32.72 28.09
N ILE A 177 -6.98 32.16 28.32
CA ILE A 177 -8.18 32.82 28.95
C ILE A 177 -9.24 33.62 28.09
N ILE A 178 -10.51 33.13 28.10
CA ILE A 178 -11.85 33.81 28.28
C ILE A 178 -12.31 34.90 27.26
N ASP A 179 -13.54 34.93 26.68
CA ASP A 179 -14.70 33.99 26.65
C ASP A 179 -15.78 34.32 25.57
N SER A 180 -16.61 33.33 25.20
CA SER A 180 -17.98 33.44 24.62
C SER A 180 -18.53 32.02 24.36
N PRO A 181 -19.75 31.61 24.78
CA PRO A 181 -20.18 30.21 24.65
C PRO A 181 -20.33 29.67 23.22
N LEU A 182 -20.76 30.51 22.27
CA LEU A 182 -21.00 30.08 20.88
C LEU A 182 -19.71 30.15 20.04
N ASP A 183 -18.84 31.12 20.33
CA ASP A 183 -17.51 31.21 19.69
C ASP A 183 -16.56 30.17 20.29
N LYS A 184 -16.65 29.87 21.59
CA LYS A 184 -16.00 28.71 22.22
C LYS A 184 -16.33 27.43 21.48
N ALA A 185 -17.59 27.18 21.13
CA ALA A 185 -17.94 25.96 20.41
C ALA A 185 -17.15 25.84 19.10
N ASN A 186 -17.05 26.92 18.31
CA ASN A 186 -16.35 26.89 17.02
C ASN A 186 -14.81 26.91 17.14
N ASP A 187 -14.24 27.66 18.10
CA ASP A 187 -12.79 27.64 18.34
C ASP A 187 -12.34 26.32 18.97
N ILE A 188 -13.11 25.76 19.93
CA ILE A 188 -12.87 24.41 20.47
C ILE A 188 -13.01 23.35 19.39
N LYS A 189 -13.97 23.47 18.46
CA LYS A 189 -14.12 22.55 17.32
C LYS A 189 -12.92 22.61 16.37
N LYS A 190 -12.34 23.80 16.19
CA LYS A 190 -11.13 24.03 15.39
C LYS A 190 -9.84 23.62 16.11
N GLU A 191 -9.81 23.71 17.44
CA GLU A 191 -8.77 23.11 18.28
C GLU A 191 -8.87 21.58 18.27
N TYR A 192 -10.06 21.00 18.35
CA TYR A 192 -10.29 19.56 18.21
C TYR A 192 -9.85 19.06 16.83
N SER A 193 -10.21 19.75 15.74
CA SER A 193 -9.70 19.45 14.39
C SER A 193 -8.18 19.36 14.36
N LYS A 194 -7.48 20.38 14.89
CA LYS A 194 -6.01 20.38 15.00
C LYS A 194 -5.47 19.30 15.94
N LEU A 195 -6.16 18.98 17.04
CA LEU A 195 -5.78 17.93 17.98
C LEU A 195 -5.92 16.54 17.35
N TYR A 196 -6.98 16.32 16.57
CA TYR A 196 -7.20 15.08 15.83
C TYR A 196 -6.20 14.93 14.68
N ASP A 197 -5.92 15.99 13.92
CA ASP A 197 -4.87 16.02 12.89
C ASP A 197 -3.46 15.81 13.47
N ALA A 198 -3.22 16.30 14.70
CA ALA A 198 -1.98 16.05 15.43
C ALA A 198 -1.92 14.61 15.97
N GLN A 199 -3.05 14.06 16.44
CA GLN A 199 -3.15 12.71 16.98
C GLN A 199 -3.04 11.64 15.88
N THR A 200 -3.59 11.85 14.68
CA THR A 200 -3.34 11.00 13.50
C THR A 200 -1.88 11.08 13.06
N ARG A 201 -1.27 12.27 13.05
CA ARG A 201 0.19 12.41 12.82
C ARG A 201 1.05 11.71 13.86
N VAL A 202 0.69 11.76 15.14
CA VAL A 202 1.35 10.95 16.18
C VAL A 202 1.20 9.46 15.88
N GLY A 203 0.06 9.00 15.38
CA GLY A 203 -0.11 7.63 14.88
C GLY A 203 0.86 7.28 13.76
N PHE A 204 1.01 8.16 12.75
CA PHE A 204 1.96 7.95 11.66
C PHE A 204 3.44 8.01 12.11
N GLU A 205 3.81 8.91 13.01
CA GLU A 205 5.16 9.00 13.60
C GLU A 205 5.50 7.74 14.42
N LEU A 206 4.53 7.24 15.22
CA LEU A 206 4.66 6.01 15.99
C LEU A 206 4.93 4.81 15.08
N ILE A 207 4.31 4.74 13.89
CA ILE A 207 4.66 3.73 12.88
C ILE A 207 6.08 3.99 12.35
N HIS A 208 6.29 5.07 11.61
CA HIS A 208 7.45 5.22 10.73
C HIS A 208 8.78 5.43 11.47
N ASN A 209 8.76 6.06 12.64
CA ASN A 209 9.97 6.44 13.37
C ASN A 209 10.19 5.61 14.65
N GLU A 210 9.11 5.26 15.36
CA GLU A 210 9.20 4.48 16.61
C GLU A 210 8.94 2.98 16.46
N ASN A 211 8.36 2.53 15.33
CA ASN A 211 7.89 1.17 15.10
C ASN A 211 6.99 0.63 16.23
N ASN A 212 5.99 1.43 16.61
CA ASN A 212 5.03 1.14 17.68
C ASN A 212 3.60 1.02 17.11
N PRO A 213 3.27 -0.08 16.41
CA PRO A 213 1.96 -0.27 15.79
C PRO A 213 0.82 -0.28 16.82
N THR A 214 1.06 -0.78 18.03
CA THR A 214 0.03 -0.85 19.09
C THR A 214 -0.45 0.53 19.54
N GLU A 215 0.47 1.46 19.83
CA GLU A 215 0.07 2.83 20.20
C GLU A 215 -0.41 3.63 18.99
N ALA A 216 0.09 3.34 17.78
CA ALA A 216 -0.42 3.93 16.55
C ALA A 216 -1.89 3.56 16.30
N LYS A 217 -2.27 2.27 16.36
CA LYS A 217 -3.67 1.81 16.22
C LYS A 217 -4.57 2.48 17.25
N LYS A 218 -4.14 2.55 18.53
CA LYS A 218 -4.86 3.29 19.58
C LYS A 218 -5.01 4.78 19.26
N SER A 219 -3.98 5.41 18.69
CA SER A 219 -4.01 6.83 18.33
C SER A 219 -5.06 7.10 17.26
N PHE A 220 -5.08 6.32 16.18
CA PHE A 220 -6.08 6.44 15.12
C PHE A 220 -7.49 6.06 15.60
N GLN A 221 -7.67 4.95 16.31
CA GLN A 221 -8.95 4.54 16.89
C GLN A 221 -9.54 5.65 17.76
N SER A 222 -8.72 6.24 18.63
CA SER A 222 -9.14 7.33 19.50
C SER A 222 -9.43 8.65 18.77
N VAL A 223 -9.05 8.82 17.50
CA VAL A 223 -9.56 9.92 16.65
C VAL A 223 -10.87 9.51 15.99
N TYR A 224 -10.94 8.31 15.41
CA TYR A 224 -12.13 7.74 14.80
C TYR A 224 -13.33 7.80 15.75
N ASP A 225 -13.20 7.23 16.95
CA ASP A 225 -14.24 7.19 18.00
C ASP A 225 -14.77 8.58 18.39
N LYS A 226 -13.93 9.62 18.29
CA LYS A 226 -14.27 11.00 18.67
C LYS A 226 -14.79 11.86 17.52
N THR A 227 -14.64 11.39 16.28
CA THR A 227 -14.99 12.14 15.06
C THR A 227 -16.11 11.48 14.26
N ILE A 228 -16.56 10.28 14.67
CA ILE A 228 -17.69 9.58 14.06
C ILE A 228 -18.95 10.47 14.10
N GLY A 229 -19.52 10.73 12.91
CA GLY A 229 -20.66 11.64 12.74
C GLY A 229 -20.38 13.14 12.91
N ASP A 230 -19.12 13.57 13.13
CA ASP A 230 -18.76 14.99 13.24
C ASP A 230 -18.53 15.61 11.84
N GLU A 231 -19.55 16.29 11.32
CA GLU A 231 -19.53 16.91 9.99
C GLU A 231 -18.48 18.02 9.82
N ASP A 232 -17.86 18.51 10.90
CA ASP A 232 -16.84 19.57 10.85
C ASP A 232 -15.41 19.01 10.99
N ASN A 233 -15.26 17.79 11.49
CA ASN A 233 -13.98 17.09 11.66
C ASN A 233 -13.75 15.97 10.62
N VAL A 234 -14.47 16.03 9.50
CA VAL A 234 -14.41 15.08 8.38
C VAL A 234 -12.99 14.72 7.96
N SER A 235 -12.10 15.71 7.73
CA SER A 235 -10.72 15.40 7.29
C SER A 235 -9.92 14.62 8.32
N ALA A 236 -10.15 14.85 9.60
CA ALA A 236 -9.49 14.13 10.69
C ALA A 236 -10.07 12.71 10.85
N HIS A 237 -11.38 12.56 10.65
CA HIS A 237 -12.05 11.26 10.57
C HIS A 237 -11.50 10.42 9.40
N LEU A 238 -11.46 10.99 8.19
CA LEU A 238 -10.89 10.34 7.00
C LEU A 238 -9.41 9.97 7.20
N ASN A 239 -8.60 10.84 7.83
CA ASN A 239 -7.23 10.51 8.24
C ASN A 239 -7.17 9.32 9.21
N SER A 240 -8.10 9.24 10.17
CA SER A 240 -8.14 8.14 11.14
C SER A 240 -8.54 6.82 10.49
N ILE A 241 -9.50 6.83 9.56
CA ILE A 241 -9.85 5.66 8.73
C ILE A 241 -8.65 5.22 7.89
N ALA A 242 -8.00 6.14 7.16
CA ALA A 242 -6.82 5.83 6.35
C ALA A 242 -5.65 5.29 7.19
N GLY A 243 -5.48 5.77 8.42
CA GLY A 243 -4.52 5.26 9.39
C GLY A 243 -4.92 3.94 10.06
N LEU A 244 -6.22 3.61 10.14
CA LEU A 244 -6.72 2.34 10.68
C LEU A 244 -6.63 1.19 9.69
N ILE A 245 -6.90 1.43 8.40
CA ILE A 245 -6.91 0.42 7.33
C ILE A 245 -5.68 -0.53 7.34
N PRO A 246 -4.43 -0.05 7.51
CA PRO A 246 -3.25 -0.94 7.56
C PRO A 246 -3.20 -1.92 8.75
N PHE A 247 -4.09 -1.78 9.74
CA PHE A 247 -4.19 -2.64 10.92
C PHE A 247 -5.30 -3.70 10.85
N TYR A 248 -5.89 -3.91 9.68
CA TYR A 248 -6.89 -4.94 9.41
C TYR A 248 -6.44 -5.76 8.19
N GLU A 249 -6.25 -7.05 8.39
CA GLU A 249 -5.75 -7.94 7.35
C GLU A 249 -6.89 -8.49 6.50
N TRP A 250 -6.86 -8.21 5.20
CA TRP A 250 -7.85 -8.72 4.22
C TRP A 250 -7.89 -10.25 4.11
N GLN A 251 -6.89 -10.94 4.67
CA GLN A 251 -6.79 -12.41 4.73
C GLN A 251 -7.44 -13.00 5.99
N ASN A 252 -7.79 -12.17 6.98
CA ASN A 252 -8.41 -12.59 8.23
C ASN A 252 -9.93 -12.38 8.16
N GLU A 253 -10.69 -13.48 8.25
CA GLU A 253 -12.16 -13.47 8.16
C GLU A 253 -12.83 -12.65 9.28
N GLU A 254 -12.20 -12.51 10.45
CA GLU A 254 -12.72 -11.67 11.55
C GLU A 254 -12.48 -10.16 11.33
N GLU A 255 -11.55 -9.78 10.44
CA GLU A 255 -11.12 -8.39 10.22
C GLU A 255 -11.56 -7.83 8.86
N VAL A 256 -11.82 -8.68 7.87
CA VAL A 256 -12.12 -8.27 6.48
C VAL A 256 -13.40 -7.44 6.37
N ASP A 257 -14.45 -7.80 7.12
CA ASP A 257 -15.71 -7.03 7.14
C ASP A 257 -15.45 -5.61 7.68
N GLN A 258 -14.75 -5.51 8.82
CA GLN A 258 -14.41 -4.23 9.43
C GLN A 258 -13.52 -3.35 8.53
N LEU A 259 -12.61 -3.97 7.77
CA LEU A 259 -11.79 -3.30 6.76
C LEU A 259 -12.64 -2.68 5.65
N PHE A 260 -13.63 -3.40 5.13
CA PHE A 260 -14.52 -2.86 4.11
C PHE A 260 -15.48 -1.80 4.66
N GLU A 261 -16.00 -1.94 5.89
CA GLU A 261 -16.76 -0.89 6.56
C GLU A 261 -15.99 0.44 6.61
N TYR A 262 -14.72 0.41 7.05
CA TYR A 262 -13.86 1.59 7.07
C TYR A 262 -13.64 2.19 5.67
N ILE A 263 -13.38 1.35 4.66
CA ILE A 263 -13.17 1.81 3.28
C ILE A 263 -14.46 2.46 2.73
N GLU A 264 -15.63 1.87 2.97
CA GLU A 264 -16.91 2.40 2.51
C GLU A 264 -17.31 3.67 3.26
N GLU A 265 -17.11 3.75 4.57
CA GLU A 265 -17.34 4.98 5.33
C GLU A 265 -16.43 6.11 4.83
N GLY A 266 -15.12 5.83 4.65
CA GLY A 266 -14.15 6.77 4.11
C GLY A 266 -14.55 7.29 2.72
N PHE A 267 -14.91 6.38 1.80
CA PHE A 267 -15.37 6.74 0.47
C PHE A 267 -16.65 7.58 0.49
N ASN A 268 -17.68 7.13 1.22
CA ASN A 268 -18.98 7.80 1.28
C ASN A 268 -18.87 9.19 1.93
N LEU A 269 -18.08 9.32 2.99
CA LEU A 269 -17.87 10.59 3.69
C LEU A 269 -17.02 11.57 2.84
N ALA A 270 -15.96 11.09 2.17
CA ALA A 270 -15.17 11.90 1.24
C ALA A 270 -16.05 12.43 0.10
N ARG A 271 -16.85 11.57 -0.53
CA ARG A 271 -17.76 11.90 -1.63
C ARG A 271 -18.87 12.86 -1.20
N LYS A 272 -19.49 12.64 -0.04
CA LYS A 272 -20.49 13.57 0.56
C LYS A 272 -19.93 14.98 0.71
N ASN A 273 -18.67 15.09 1.14
CA ASN A 273 -17.98 16.36 1.39
C ASN A 273 -17.17 16.88 0.19
N LYS A 274 -17.18 16.18 -0.95
CA LYS A 274 -16.47 16.52 -2.20
C LYS A 274 -14.95 16.58 -2.06
N ILE A 275 -14.38 15.77 -1.16
CA ILE A 275 -12.94 15.69 -0.92
C ILE A 275 -12.33 14.66 -1.88
N ARG A 276 -12.07 15.09 -3.12
CA ARG A 276 -11.76 14.21 -4.26
C ARG A 276 -10.56 13.30 -4.02
N TYR A 277 -9.47 13.82 -3.45
CA TYR A 277 -8.28 13.03 -3.17
C TYR A 277 -8.56 11.81 -2.27
N TYR A 278 -9.43 11.95 -1.27
CA TYR A 278 -9.89 10.81 -0.46
C TYR A 278 -10.91 9.92 -1.19
N GLU A 279 -11.81 10.49 -2.00
CA GLU A 279 -12.74 9.70 -2.83
C GLU A 279 -11.96 8.75 -3.75
N TYR A 280 -10.88 9.24 -4.37
CA TYR A 280 -9.97 8.45 -5.19
C TYR A 280 -9.15 7.44 -4.39
N TYR A 281 -8.61 7.83 -3.23
CA TYR A 281 -7.86 6.94 -2.33
C TYR A 281 -8.70 5.76 -1.84
N PHE A 282 -9.86 6.01 -1.22
CA PHE A 282 -10.71 4.95 -0.68
C PHE A 282 -11.31 4.06 -1.77
N TYR A 283 -11.67 4.61 -2.93
CA TYR A 283 -12.12 3.78 -4.05
C TYR A 283 -10.98 2.92 -4.63
N GLY A 284 -9.74 3.44 -4.66
CA GLY A 284 -8.55 2.66 -4.96
C GLY A 284 -8.33 1.52 -3.96
N TYR A 285 -8.48 1.79 -2.66
CA TYR A 285 -8.36 0.77 -1.61
C TYR A 285 -9.42 -0.32 -1.72
N HIS A 286 -10.69 0.04 -1.97
CA HIS A 286 -11.75 -0.92 -2.24
C HIS A 286 -11.35 -1.86 -3.39
N LEU A 287 -10.98 -1.28 -4.54
CA LEU A 287 -10.60 -2.05 -5.73
C LEU A 287 -9.34 -2.90 -5.53
N GLU A 288 -8.33 -2.40 -4.80
CA GLU A 288 -7.13 -3.17 -4.46
C GLU A 288 -7.47 -4.40 -3.60
N LYS A 289 -8.24 -4.22 -2.51
CA LYS A 289 -8.57 -5.31 -1.59
C LYS A 289 -9.53 -6.32 -2.22
N SER A 290 -10.55 -5.87 -2.96
CA SER A 290 -11.40 -6.78 -3.75
C SER A 290 -10.57 -7.57 -4.76
N CYS A 291 -9.59 -6.94 -5.42
CA CYS A 291 -8.72 -7.64 -6.36
C CYS A 291 -7.79 -8.66 -5.68
N PHE A 292 -7.24 -8.37 -4.50
CA PHE A 292 -6.45 -9.37 -3.74
C PHE A 292 -7.31 -10.58 -3.32
N ILE A 293 -8.54 -10.36 -2.85
CA ILE A 293 -9.47 -11.44 -2.51
C ILE A 293 -9.80 -12.30 -3.74
N LEU A 294 -10.12 -11.68 -4.89
CA LEU A 294 -10.37 -12.41 -6.14
C LEU A 294 -9.12 -13.16 -6.64
N GLN A 295 -7.93 -12.60 -6.46
CA GLN A 295 -6.67 -13.27 -6.80
C GLN A 295 -6.37 -14.47 -5.88
N GLU A 296 -6.75 -14.41 -4.59
CA GLU A 296 -6.62 -15.56 -3.68
C GLU A 296 -7.68 -16.63 -3.97
N GLN A 297 -8.90 -16.24 -4.35
CA GLN A 297 -9.90 -17.19 -4.86
C GLN A 297 -9.43 -17.87 -6.15
N LEU A 298 -8.81 -17.11 -7.07
CA LEU A 298 -8.16 -17.66 -8.26
C LEU A 298 -7.03 -18.64 -7.88
N ASN A 299 -6.17 -18.29 -6.92
CA ASN A 299 -5.10 -19.15 -6.41
C ASN A 299 -5.67 -20.51 -5.93
N ARG A 300 -6.70 -20.49 -5.08
CA ARG A 300 -7.39 -21.70 -4.60
C ARG A 300 -8.00 -22.52 -5.73
N LEU A 301 -8.63 -21.89 -6.73
CA LEU A 301 -9.16 -22.60 -7.90
C LEU A 301 -8.04 -23.25 -8.73
N LEU A 302 -6.92 -22.58 -8.96
CA LEU A 302 -5.79 -23.11 -9.74
C LEU A 302 -5.17 -24.33 -9.05
N ILE A 303 -5.00 -24.28 -7.72
CA ILE A 303 -4.56 -25.44 -6.91
C ILE A 303 -5.55 -26.60 -7.06
N THR A 304 -6.85 -26.33 -6.89
CA THR A 304 -7.91 -27.35 -7.00
C THR A 304 -7.93 -27.98 -8.40
N GLN A 305 -7.84 -27.17 -9.45
CA GLN A 305 -7.84 -27.66 -10.84
C GLN A 305 -6.62 -28.52 -11.15
N LYS A 306 -5.42 -28.07 -10.74
CA LYS A 306 -4.18 -28.84 -10.90
C LYS A 306 -4.29 -30.23 -10.24
N ILE A 307 -4.82 -30.31 -9.02
CA ILE A 307 -5.05 -31.58 -8.33
C ILE A 307 -6.14 -32.40 -9.02
N SER A 308 -7.24 -31.79 -9.48
CA SER A 308 -8.30 -32.49 -10.22
C SER A 308 -7.85 -33.08 -11.57
N SER A 309 -6.74 -32.59 -12.12
CA SER A 309 -6.10 -33.13 -13.33
C SER A 309 -5.19 -34.34 -13.07
N MET A 310 -4.95 -34.73 -11.80
CA MET A 310 -4.21 -35.95 -11.46
C MET A 310 -4.81 -37.17 -12.16
N GLY A 311 -3.96 -37.94 -12.83
CA GLY A 311 -4.38 -39.14 -13.57
C GLY A 311 -5.03 -38.88 -14.93
N LYS A 312 -5.23 -37.62 -15.34
CA LYS A 312 -5.65 -37.25 -16.71
C LYS A 312 -4.44 -36.77 -17.51
N ASN A 313 -4.37 -37.13 -18.79
CA ASN A 313 -3.23 -36.85 -19.68
C ASN A 313 -3.04 -35.37 -20.08
N ASN A 314 -3.68 -34.41 -19.40
CA ASN A 314 -3.69 -33.00 -19.79
C ASN A 314 -3.10 -32.12 -18.67
N PRO A 315 -1.79 -31.82 -18.70
CA PRO A 315 -1.17 -30.95 -17.71
C PRO A 315 -1.66 -29.51 -17.90
N LEU A 316 -2.34 -28.98 -16.89
CA LEU A 316 -2.79 -27.59 -16.81
C LEU A 316 -1.62 -26.62 -16.57
N SER A 317 -0.74 -26.48 -17.58
CA SER A 317 0.43 -25.59 -17.58
C SER A 317 0.32 -24.43 -18.58
N ASN A 318 -0.70 -24.44 -19.43
CA ASN A 318 -0.93 -23.44 -20.49
C ASN A 318 -1.97 -22.39 -20.05
N LEU A 319 -1.60 -21.11 -20.11
CA LEU A 319 -2.49 -19.98 -19.79
C LEU A 319 -3.79 -19.98 -20.59
N MET A 320 -3.81 -20.52 -21.82
CA MET A 320 -5.05 -20.66 -22.61
C MET A 320 -6.04 -21.65 -22.00
N GLU A 321 -5.59 -22.75 -21.39
CA GLU A 321 -6.50 -23.72 -20.76
C GLU A 321 -7.05 -23.15 -19.44
N ILE A 322 -6.17 -22.54 -18.64
CA ILE A 322 -6.52 -21.84 -17.40
C ILE A 322 -7.59 -20.76 -17.66
N THR A 323 -7.46 -19.98 -18.73
CA THR A 323 -8.42 -18.90 -19.07
C THR A 323 -9.69 -19.37 -19.79
N SER A 324 -9.67 -20.57 -20.38
CA SER A 324 -10.83 -21.16 -21.09
C SER A 324 -11.73 -22.02 -20.21
N ASN A 325 -11.27 -22.45 -19.03
CA ASN A 325 -12.10 -23.16 -18.06
C ASN A 325 -13.16 -22.21 -17.45
N GLU A 326 -14.41 -22.66 -17.37
CA GLU A 326 -15.57 -21.85 -16.96
C GLU A 326 -15.42 -21.28 -15.54
N GLN A 327 -14.88 -22.05 -14.59
CA GLN A 327 -14.75 -21.64 -13.20
C GLN A 327 -13.70 -20.53 -13.03
N THR A 328 -12.51 -20.70 -13.60
CA THR A 328 -11.44 -19.69 -13.56
C THR A 328 -11.78 -18.47 -14.40
N SER A 329 -12.38 -18.66 -15.58
CA SER A 329 -12.90 -17.56 -16.42
C SER A 329 -13.90 -16.67 -15.67
N SER A 330 -14.74 -17.28 -14.82
CA SER A 330 -15.67 -16.54 -13.97
C SER A 330 -15.01 -15.61 -12.94
N ILE A 331 -13.76 -15.90 -12.53
CA ILE A 331 -12.96 -15.06 -11.62
C ILE A 331 -12.05 -14.08 -12.38
N PHE A 332 -11.51 -14.46 -13.54
CA PHE A 332 -10.71 -13.54 -14.37
C PHE A 332 -11.49 -12.30 -14.78
N LYS A 333 -12.78 -12.44 -15.12
CA LYS A 333 -13.64 -11.31 -15.47
C LYS A 333 -13.69 -10.21 -14.39
N PRO A 334 -14.11 -10.48 -13.13
CA PRO A 334 -14.10 -9.45 -12.09
C PRO A 334 -12.70 -8.95 -11.74
N ILE A 335 -11.63 -9.76 -11.85
CA ILE A 335 -10.25 -9.26 -11.71
C ILE A 335 -9.93 -8.20 -12.78
N PHE A 336 -10.28 -8.44 -14.05
CA PHE A 336 -10.07 -7.45 -15.11
C PHE A 336 -10.98 -6.22 -14.97
N GLU A 337 -12.20 -6.39 -14.47
CA GLU A 337 -13.08 -5.26 -14.14
C GLU A 337 -12.49 -4.41 -12.99
N CYS A 338 -11.89 -5.03 -11.96
CA CYS A 338 -11.14 -4.31 -10.92
C CYS A 338 -9.97 -3.51 -11.52
N TYR A 339 -9.15 -4.09 -12.40
CA TYR A 339 -8.04 -3.36 -13.05
C TYR A 339 -8.50 -2.22 -13.97
N ASP A 340 -9.58 -2.39 -14.72
CA ASP A 340 -10.17 -1.36 -15.58
C ASP A 340 -10.72 -0.19 -14.77
N LEU A 341 -11.49 -0.48 -13.71
CA LEU A 341 -12.00 0.53 -12.78
C LEU A 341 -10.87 1.23 -12.03
N PHE A 342 -9.84 0.49 -11.59
CA PHE A 342 -8.67 1.06 -10.91
C PHE A 342 -7.89 1.98 -11.84
N SER A 343 -7.65 1.55 -13.08
CA SER A 343 -6.94 2.37 -14.09
C SER A 343 -7.73 3.65 -14.41
N LYS A 344 -9.06 3.56 -14.50
CA LYS A 344 -9.93 4.75 -14.66
C LYS A 344 -9.88 5.69 -13.45
N ASN A 345 -9.78 5.14 -12.24
CA ASN A 345 -9.61 5.93 -11.01
C ASN A 345 -8.26 6.65 -10.99
N LEU A 346 -7.18 5.93 -11.30
CA LEU A 346 -5.83 6.47 -11.44
C LEU A 346 -5.77 7.60 -12.48
N MET A 347 -6.33 7.41 -13.67
CA MET A 347 -6.32 8.47 -14.70
C MET A 347 -7.09 9.73 -14.27
N ARG A 348 -8.18 9.58 -13.50
CA ARG A 348 -8.94 10.75 -12.98
C ARG A 348 -8.13 11.60 -12.01
N THR A 349 -7.26 10.99 -11.19
CA THR A 349 -6.37 11.77 -10.31
C THR A 349 -5.42 12.66 -11.11
N LEU A 350 -4.95 12.18 -12.27
CA LEU A 350 -4.10 12.97 -13.17
C LEU A 350 -4.90 14.10 -13.86
N ASP A 351 -6.10 13.80 -14.35
CA ASP A 351 -7.01 14.80 -14.96
C ASP A 351 -7.37 15.94 -13.99
N ASP A 352 -7.51 15.63 -12.70
CA ASP A 352 -7.80 16.59 -11.63
C ASP A 352 -6.55 17.26 -11.01
N GLY A 353 -5.35 16.81 -11.35
CA GLY A 353 -4.08 17.35 -10.83
C GLY A 353 -3.68 16.85 -9.43
N GLU A 354 -4.31 15.80 -8.92
CA GLU A 354 -4.07 15.19 -7.60
C GLU A 354 -2.82 14.27 -7.63
N LEU A 355 -1.66 14.84 -7.97
CA LEU A 355 -0.42 14.10 -8.27
C LEU A 355 0.06 13.18 -7.15
N PHE A 356 -0.12 13.54 -5.87
CA PHE A 356 0.25 12.66 -4.76
C PHE A 356 -0.62 11.39 -4.72
N ILE A 357 -1.93 11.53 -4.95
CA ILE A 357 -2.83 10.37 -5.02
C ILE A 357 -2.58 9.57 -6.30
N PHE A 358 -2.18 10.20 -7.40
CA PHE A 358 -1.73 9.47 -8.58
C PHE A 358 -0.55 8.54 -8.26
N VAL A 359 0.47 9.03 -7.55
CA VAL A 359 1.63 8.21 -7.14
C VAL A 359 1.21 7.12 -6.13
N GLU A 360 0.34 7.43 -5.16
CA GLU A 360 -0.21 6.46 -4.22
C GLU A 360 -1.02 5.35 -4.91
N LEU A 361 -1.89 5.68 -5.86
CA LEU A 361 -2.64 4.70 -6.64
C LEU A 361 -1.71 3.91 -7.60
N LEU A 362 -0.65 4.52 -8.13
CA LEU A 362 0.36 3.81 -8.92
C LEU A 362 1.15 2.80 -8.07
N ARG A 363 1.49 3.15 -6.82
CA ARG A 363 2.07 2.24 -5.81
C ARG A 363 1.16 1.01 -5.62
N MET A 364 -0.13 1.24 -5.41
CA MET A 364 -1.14 0.18 -5.22
C MET A 364 -1.30 -0.69 -6.48
N LEU A 365 -1.36 -0.08 -7.68
CA LEU A 365 -1.44 -0.83 -8.95
C LEU A 365 -0.23 -1.76 -9.15
N ILE A 366 0.97 -1.32 -8.82
CA ILE A 366 2.18 -2.17 -8.84
C ILE A 366 2.04 -3.31 -7.83
N GLY A 367 1.54 -3.03 -6.63
CA GLY A 367 1.20 -4.05 -5.63
C GLY A 367 0.21 -5.11 -6.15
N MET A 368 -0.87 -4.69 -6.80
CA MET A 368 -1.86 -5.58 -7.44
C MET A 368 -1.22 -6.46 -8.52
N GLN A 369 -0.35 -5.91 -9.36
CA GLN A 369 0.34 -6.65 -10.43
C GLN A 369 1.39 -7.64 -9.88
N ILE A 370 2.11 -7.26 -8.82
CA ILE A 370 3.05 -8.14 -8.11
C ILE A 370 2.31 -9.30 -7.44
N HIS A 371 1.17 -9.05 -6.79
CA HIS A 371 0.37 -10.11 -6.16
C HIS A 371 -0.24 -11.05 -7.21
N HIS A 372 -0.78 -10.52 -8.31
CA HIS A 372 -1.25 -11.34 -9.42
C HIS A 372 -0.14 -12.22 -10.00
N SER A 373 1.05 -11.65 -10.20
CA SER A 373 2.21 -12.40 -10.70
C SER A 373 2.66 -13.49 -9.73
N LYS A 374 2.57 -13.25 -8.41
CA LYS A 374 2.83 -14.27 -7.39
C LYS A 374 1.86 -15.45 -7.51
N VAL A 375 0.57 -15.18 -7.67
CA VAL A 375 -0.46 -16.22 -7.86
C VAL A 375 -0.18 -17.01 -9.14
N MET A 376 0.02 -16.33 -10.28
CA MET A 376 0.25 -17.01 -11.55
C MET A 376 1.62 -17.73 -11.64
N TYR A 377 2.62 -17.35 -10.83
CA TYR A 377 3.99 -17.90 -10.89
C TYR A 377 4.06 -19.43 -10.78
N SER A 378 3.19 -20.01 -9.95
CA SER A 378 3.17 -21.45 -9.66
C SER A 378 2.47 -22.29 -10.73
N PHE A 379 1.70 -21.67 -11.64
CA PHE A 379 0.81 -22.35 -12.58
C PHE A 379 1.08 -22.03 -14.06
N VAL A 380 1.92 -21.03 -14.35
CA VAL A 380 2.14 -20.52 -15.71
C VAL A 380 3.59 -20.69 -16.15
N ASP A 381 3.75 -21.02 -17.43
CA ASP A 381 5.05 -21.27 -18.04
C ASP A 381 5.97 -20.04 -18.02
N LYS A 382 7.29 -20.25 -17.85
CA LYS A 382 8.26 -19.15 -17.69
C LYS A 382 8.25 -18.16 -18.87
N ASN A 383 7.95 -18.66 -20.07
CA ASN A 383 7.89 -17.84 -21.28
C ASN A 383 6.70 -16.87 -21.30
N GLU A 384 5.56 -17.27 -20.74
CA GLU A 384 4.35 -16.44 -20.69
C GLU A 384 4.47 -15.37 -19.59
N LEU A 385 5.00 -15.75 -18.42
CA LEU A 385 5.31 -14.86 -17.30
C LEU A 385 6.22 -13.68 -17.67
N ASN A 386 7.14 -13.87 -18.63
CA ASN A 386 8.03 -12.79 -19.11
C ASN A 386 7.28 -11.53 -19.56
N SER A 387 6.08 -11.68 -20.14
CA SER A 387 5.27 -10.54 -20.58
C SER A 387 4.69 -9.73 -19.41
N PHE A 388 4.29 -10.42 -18.32
CA PHE A 388 3.86 -9.80 -17.08
C PHE A 388 5.02 -9.09 -16.37
N PHE A 389 6.20 -9.71 -16.32
CA PHE A 389 7.39 -9.10 -15.73
C PHE A 389 7.86 -7.84 -16.49
N GLU A 390 7.85 -7.85 -17.82
CA GLU A 390 8.15 -6.65 -18.62
C GLU A 390 7.08 -5.56 -18.49
N HIS A 391 5.83 -5.90 -18.14
CA HIS A 391 4.82 -4.89 -17.78
C HIS A 391 5.11 -4.28 -16.40
N ILE A 392 5.36 -5.10 -15.38
CA ILE A 392 5.74 -4.64 -14.02
C ILE A 392 6.96 -3.75 -14.05
N LYS A 393 8.01 -4.14 -14.77
CA LYS A 393 9.24 -3.36 -14.97
C LYS A 393 8.96 -1.95 -15.52
N LYS A 394 8.03 -1.81 -16.47
CA LYS A 394 7.62 -0.51 -17.02
C LYS A 394 6.86 0.33 -15.99
N LEU A 395 5.96 -0.27 -15.22
CA LEU A 395 5.26 0.43 -14.14
C LEU A 395 6.24 0.90 -13.05
N ILE A 396 7.22 0.07 -12.66
CA ILE A 396 8.29 0.43 -11.72
C ILE A 396 9.13 1.60 -12.27
N GLY A 397 9.46 1.60 -13.56
CA GLY A 397 10.18 2.72 -14.19
C GLY A 397 9.37 4.02 -14.18
N ILE A 398 8.08 3.98 -14.53
CA ILE A 398 7.19 5.15 -14.46
C ILE A 398 7.08 5.66 -13.01
N PHE A 399 6.99 4.76 -12.03
CA PHE A 399 6.95 5.11 -10.61
C PHE A 399 8.26 5.76 -10.15
N GLU A 400 9.41 5.23 -10.56
CA GLU A 400 10.73 5.81 -10.30
C GLU A 400 10.86 7.23 -10.88
N ASP A 401 10.49 7.42 -12.14
CA ASP A 401 10.48 8.73 -12.81
C ASP A 401 9.59 9.73 -12.02
N MET A 402 8.38 9.30 -11.63
CA MET A 402 7.44 10.12 -10.85
C MET A 402 7.98 10.50 -9.47
N ILE A 403 8.56 9.57 -8.72
CA ILE A 403 9.10 9.91 -7.38
C ILE A 403 10.39 10.74 -7.47
N SER A 404 11.09 10.72 -8.60
CA SER A 404 12.26 11.58 -8.84
C SER A 404 11.89 13.05 -9.11
N PHE A 405 10.62 13.32 -9.44
CA PHE A 405 10.14 14.64 -9.85
C PHE A 405 10.08 15.67 -8.71
N SER A 406 9.79 15.23 -7.47
CA SER A 406 9.77 16.10 -6.28
C SER A 406 10.26 15.35 -5.03
N ASP A 407 10.96 16.08 -4.15
CA ASP A 407 11.32 15.62 -2.81
C ASP A 407 10.08 15.26 -1.96
N ASP A 408 8.89 15.80 -2.28
CA ASP A 408 7.60 15.47 -1.66
C ASP A 408 7.21 13.98 -1.81
N PHE A 409 7.76 13.30 -2.83
CA PHE A 409 7.54 11.88 -3.08
C PHE A 409 8.62 10.97 -2.47
N SER A 410 9.54 11.52 -1.68
CA SER A 410 10.65 10.77 -1.06
C SER A 410 10.21 9.56 -0.21
N ILE A 411 9.01 9.60 0.38
CA ILE A 411 8.41 8.49 1.14
C ILE A 411 8.25 7.22 0.29
N PHE A 412 7.95 7.37 -1.01
CA PHE A 412 7.71 6.27 -1.93
C PHE A 412 8.99 5.52 -2.34
N LYS A 413 10.18 6.02 -2.00
CA LYS A 413 11.45 5.32 -2.29
C LYS A 413 11.53 3.95 -1.62
N TYR A 414 10.95 3.80 -0.42
CA TYR A 414 10.88 2.52 0.29
C TYR A 414 10.01 1.48 -0.43
N ASP A 415 8.92 1.92 -1.09
CA ASP A 415 8.12 1.05 -1.95
C ASP A 415 8.84 0.75 -3.27
N LEU A 416 9.56 1.71 -3.87
CA LEU A 416 10.40 1.45 -5.05
C LEU A 416 11.46 0.36 -4.77
N PHE A 417 12.15 0.41 -3.62
CA PHE A 417 13.05 -0.65 -3.20
C PHE A 417 12.32 -2.00 -3.07
N THR A 418 11.16 -2.01 -2.41
CA THR A 418 10.32 -3.21 -2.26
C THR A 418 9.94 -3.81 -3.63
N PHE A 419 9.52 -2.98 -4.58
CA PHE A 419 9.11 -3.41 -5.92
C PHE A 419 10.30 -3.91 -6.74
N ARG A 420 11.43 -3.20 -6.73
CA ARG A 420 12.66 -3.61 -7.44
C ARG A 420 13.20 -4.94 -6.91
N ALA A 421 13.28 -5.12 -5.59
CA ALA A 421 13.74 -6.38 -4.99
C ALA A 421 12.80 -7.54 -5.38
N THR A 422 11.49 -7.34 -5.27
CA THR A 422 10.48 -8.36 -5.63
C THR A 422 10.52 -8.69 -7.13
N TYR A 423 10.72 -7.70 -8.00
CA TYR A 423 10.89 -7.90 -9.44
C TYR A 423 12.15 -8.73 -9.77
N TYR A 424 13.31 -8.35 -9.23
CA TYR A 424 14.56 -9.07 -9.47
C TYR A 424 14.49 -10.52 -8.96
N TYR A 425 13.86 -10.72 -7.81
CA TYR A 425 13.57 -12.05 -7.26
C TYR A 425 12.68 -12.89 -8.20
N PHE A 426 11.59 -12.34 -8.75
CA PHE A 426 10.73 -13.05 -9.71
C PHE A 426 11.42 -13.46 -11.02
N ILE A 427 12.40 -12.68 -11.49
CA ILE A 427 13.20 -13.04 -12.67
C ILE A 427 14.45 -13.87 -12.33
N GLU A 428 14.60 -14.28 -11.07
CA GLU A 428 15.73 -15.08 -10.54
C GLU A 428 17.10 -14.36 -10.68
N ASP A 429 17.12 -13.02 -10.71
CA ASP A 429 18.34 -12.18 -10.75
C ASP A 429 18.78 -11.80 -9.32
N ILE A 430 20.00 -12.17 -8.94
CA ILE A 430 20.57 -11.99 -7.59
C ILE A 430 20.64 -10.52 -7.12
N LYS A 431 20.49 -9.54 -8.04
CA LYS A 431 20.40 -8.11 -7.71
C LYS A 431 19.33 -7.75 -6.68
N TYR A 432 18.33 -8.61 -6.43
CA TYR A 432 17.39 -8.37 -5.34
C TYR A 432 18.10 -8.20 -3.98
N VAL A 433 19.25 -8.86 -3.79
CA VAL A 433 20.05 -8.74 -2.56
C VAL A 433 20.68 -7.34 -2.46
N GLU A 434 21.30 -6.86 -3.54
CA GLU A 434 21.90 -5.52 -3.63
C GLU A 434 20.84 -4.44 -3.35
N VAL A 435 19.65 -4.55 -3.97
CA VAL A 435 18.54 -3.61 -3.77
C VAL A 435 17.99 -3.61 -2.33
N ILE A 436 18.07 -4.74 -1.62
CA ILE A 436 17.67 -4.81 -0.20
C ILE A 436 18.75 -4.19 0.69
N ASP A 437 20.02 -4.36 0.36
CA ASP A 437 21.11 -3.73 1.11
C ASP A 437 21.09 -2.20 0.92
N ASP A 438 20.83 -1.71 -0.30
CA ASP A 438 20.56 -0.28 -0.58
C ASP A 438 19.35 0.26 0.21
N PHE A 439 18.29 -0.54 0.37
CA PHE A 439 17.08 -0.19 1.15
C PHE A 439 17.43 -0.06 2.63
N ILE A 440 18.21 -0.99 3.19
CA ILE A 440 18.66 -0.93 4.59
C ILE A 440 19.53 0.32 4.81
N GLU A 441 20.53 0.57 3.96
CA GLU A 441 21.38 1.77 4.06
C GLU A 441 20.54 3.05 3.98
N TYR A 442 19.60 3.14 3.02
CA TYR A 442 18.73 4.30 2.89
C TYR A 442 17.84 4.51 4.12
N ALA A 443 17.31 3.44 4.73
CA ALA A 443 16.50 3.52 5.94
C ALA A 443 17.34 3.91 7.19
N GLU A 444 18.59 3.44 7.29
CA GLU A 444 19.55 3.84 8.33
C GLU A 444 19.92 5.32 8.23
N VAL A 445 20.26 5.82 7.03
CA VAL A 445 20.57 7.25 6.79
C VAL A 445 19.39 8.15 7.19
N ASN A 446 18.15 7.70 6.96
CA ASN A 446 16.93 8.41 7.33
C ASN A 446 16.43 8.12 8.76
N ASN A 447 17.14 7.29 9.54
CA ASN A 447 16.80 6.90 10.92
C ASN A 447 15.42 6.23 11.09
N SER A 448 14.88 5.58 10.05
CA SER A 448 13.55 4.92 10.14
C SER A 448 13.68 3.45 10.56
N LYS A 449 13.36 3.17 11.83
CA LYS A 449 13.37 1.81 12.40
C LYS A 449 12.38 0.87 11.69
N TYR A 450 11.18 1.37 11.38
CA TYR A 450 10.14 0.61 10.70
C TYR A 450 10.61 0.10 9.33
N PHE A 451 11.26 0.97 8.54
CA PHE A 451 11.75 0.57 7.22
C PHE A 451 12.97 -0.37 7.30
N ILE A 452 13.83 -0.24 8.32
CA ILE A 452 14.90 -1.23 8.58
C ILE A 452 14.31 -2.61 8.87
N GLU A 453 13.31 -2.72 9.76
CA GLU A 453 12.67 -4.00 10.07
C GLU A 453 11.91 -4.57 8.86
N ARG A 454 11.19 -3.73 8.11
CA ARG A 454 10.49 -4.13 6.87
C ARG A 454 11.47 -4.63 5.79
N ALA A 455 12.64 -4.01 5.65
CA ALA A 455 13.68 -4.45 4.72
C ALA A 455 14.30 -5.80 5.16
N ASN A 456 14.56 -6.00 6.46
CA ASN A 456 15.03 -7.28 6.98
C ASN A 456 14.00 -8.41 6.81
N SER A 457 12.71 -8.15 7.08
CA SER A 457 11.62 -9.10 6.81
C SER A 457 11.46 -9.39 5.30
N LEU A 458 11.72 -8.42 4.42
CA LEU A 458 11.80 -8.68 2.98
C LEU A 458 13.00 -9.58 2.64
N LYS A 459 14.17 -9.34 3.25
CA LYS A 459 15.39 -10.16 3.07
C LYS A 459 15.16 -11.61 3.46
N GLU A 460 14.52 -11.86 4.60
CA GLU A 460 14.17 -13.22 5.05
C GLU A 460 13.22 -13.90 4.06
N ARG A 461 12.11 -13.26 3.69
CA ARG A 461 11.13 -13.84 2.76
C ARG A 461 11.71 -14.12 1.37
N LEU A 462 12.54 -13.23 0.83
CA LEU A 462 13.17 -13.39 -0.48
C LEU A 462 14.43 -14.28 -0.45
N SER A 463 14.90 -14.70 0.73
CA SER A 463 15.96 -15.73 0.85
C SER A 463 15.45 -17.15 0.58
N MET A 464 14.14 -17.38 0.73
CA MET A 464 13.50 -18.62 0.32
C MET A 464 13.47 -18.67 -1.22
N PRO A 465 13.87 -19.77 -1.87
CA PRO A 465 13.78 -19.86 -3.33
C PRO A 465 12.32 -19.89 -3.78
N LEU A 466 12.03 -19.30 -4.95
CA LEU A 466 10.76 -19.45 -5.64
C LEU A 466 10.51 -20.92 -5.98
N LYS A 467 9.75 -21.59 -5.11
CA LYS A 467 9.21 -22.91 -5.41
C LYS A 467 8.16 -22.75 -6.51
N ARG A 468 8.55 -23.01 -7.75
CA ARG A 468 7.60 -23.59 -8.71
C ARG A 468 7.06 -24.85 -8.04
N GLU A 469 5.75 -24.99 -7.96
CA GLU A 469 5.18 -26.27 -7.56
C GLU A 469 5.66 -27.32 -8.55
N LYS A 470 6.29 -28.38 -8.03
CA LYS A 470 6.65 -29.57 -8.80
C LYS A 470 5.44 -30.06 -9.60
N GLU A 471 5.68 -30.74 -10.72
CA GLU A 471 4.63 -31.61 -11.25
C GLU A 471 4.36 -32.72 -10.24
N ILE A 472 3.12 -33.21 -10.18
CA ILE A 472 2.70 -34.21 -9.18
C ILE A 472 3.40 -35.57 -9.42
N SER A 473 3.96 -35.77 -10.61
CA SER A 473 4.87 -36.86 -10.98
C SER A 473 6.28 -36.76 -10.38
N GLU A 474 6.69 -35.58 -9.89
CA GLU A 474 8.01 -35.31 -9.30
C GLU A 474 7.96 -35.14 -7.75
N MET A 475 6.76 -35.15 -7.19
CA MET A 475 6.51 -35.06 -5.74
C MET A 475 6.72 -36.42 -5.06
N SER A 476 7.24 -36.43 -3.83
CA SER A 476 7.24 -37.64 -3.00
C SER A 476 5.85 -37.93 -2.45
N ASP A 477 5.60 -39.18 -2.05
CA ASP A 477 4.37 -39.63 -1.40
C ASP A 477 3.96 -38.69 -0.25
N SER A 478 4.90 -38.31 0.61
CA SER A 478 4.67 -37.38 1.71
C SER A 478 4.36 -35.95 1.28
N GLU A 479 4.91 -35.46 0.16
CA GLU A 479 4.55 -34.17 -0.42
C GLU A 479 3.12 -34.22 -0.98
N ILE A 480 2.71 -35.33 -1.61
CA ILE A 480 1.35 -35.51 -2.15
C ILE A 480 0.31 -35.64 -1.03
N HIS A 481 0.57 -36.47 -0.01
CA HIS A 481 -0.33 -36.60 1.15
C HIS A 481 -0.49 -35.25 1.88
N GLY A 482 0.61 -34.50 2.06
CA GLY A 482 0.59 -33.16 2.65
C GLY A 482 -0.20 -32.13 1.83
N LEU A 483 -0.13 -32.20 0.50
CA LEU A 483 -0.92 -31.37 -0.41
C LEU A 483 -2.43 -31.65 -0.24
N PHE A 484 -2.85 -32.91 -0.27
CA PHE A 484 -4.26 -33.29 -0.06
C PHE A 484 -4.76 -32.90 1.33
N LYS A 485 -3.97 -33.11 2.39
CA LYS A 485 -4.31 -32.64 3.74
C LYS A 485 -4.59 -31.12 3.75
N THR A 486 -3.68 -30.34 3.17
CA THR A 486 -3.80 -28.88 3.13
C THR A 486 -5.03 -28.46 2.34
N LEU A 487 -5.31 -29.12 1.20
CA LEU A 487 -6.48 -28.87 0.36
C LEU A 487 -7.80 -29.11 1.11
N ILE A 488 -7.95 -30.29 1.74
CA ILE A 488 -9.16 -30.69 2.45
C ILE A 488 -9.44 -29.73 3.61
N LEU A 489 -8.42 -29.38 4.40
CA LEU A 489 -8.52 -28.37 5.45
C LEU A 489 -8.90 -26.98 4.89
N THR A 490 -8.38 -26.60 3.73
CA THR A 490 -8.61 -25.27 3.12
C THR A 490 -9.99 -25.13 2.45
N ILE A 491 -10.59 -26.24 2.00
CA ILE A 491 -11.87 -26.24 1.25
C ILE A 491 -13.05 -26.64 2.14
N GLU A 492 -12.91 -27.70 2.96
CA GLU A 492 -14.00 -28.21 3.81
C GLU A 492 -13.87 -27.76 5.28
N GLY A 493 -12.72 -27.20 5.68
CA GLY A 493 -12.42 -26.90 7.09
C GLY A 493 -12.01 -28.11 7.93
N ILE A 494 -11.81 -29.29 7.30
CA ILE A 494 -11.59 -30.57 7.98
C ILE A 494 -10.07 -30.86 8.08
N ASP A 495 -9.51 -30.91 9.30
CA ASP A 495 -8.16 -31.45 9.51
C ASP A 495 -8.24 -32.98 9.71
N ILE A 496 -7.97 -33.73 8.64
CA ILE A 496 -7.99 -35.20 8.61
C ILE A 496 -7.01 -35.90 9.59
N ASP A 497 -6.12 -35.18 10.27
CA ASP A 497 -5.29 -35.73 11.34
C ASP A 497 -5.86 -35.58 12.75
N SER A 498 -6.76 -34.62 12.98
CA SER A 498 -7.29 -34.30 14.31
C SER A 498 -8.81 -34.33 14.43
N ASP A 499 -9.54 -34.29 13.32
CA ASP A 499 -11.00 -34.41 13.28
C ASP A 499 -11.41 -35.90 13.34
N GLU A 500 -12.32 -36.23 14.26
CA GLU A 500 -12.80 -37.60 14.50
C GLU A 500 -14.15 -37.90 13.80
N SER A 501 -14.69 -36.98 12.99
CA SER A 501 -15.94 -37.16 12.23
C SER A 501 -15.88 -38.31 11.21
N ASP A 502 -17.05 -38.83 10.83
CA ASP A 502 -17.14 -39.87 9.79
C ASP A 502 -16.59 -39.36 8.45
N GLU A 503 -16.84 -38.08 8.13
CA GLU A 503 -16.32 -37.36 6.97
C GLU A 503 -14.79 -37.28 6.97
N ALA A 504 -14.18 -36.86 8.10
CA ALA A 504 -12.73 -36.81 8.24
C ALA A 504 -12.07 -38.19 8.09
N ASN A 505 -12.67 -39.23 8.67
CA ASN A 505 -12.18 -40.60 8.57
C ASN A 505 -12.26 -41.15 7.13
N ILE A 506 -13.32 -40.84 6.38
CA ILE A 506 -13.45 -41.19 4.95
C ILE A 506 -12.36 -40.51 4.13
N LEU A 507 -12.17 -39.20 4.32
CA LEU A 507 -11.17 -38.41 3.62
C LEU A 507 -9.74 -38.85 3.94
N LYS A 508 -9.44 -39.14 5.21
CA LYS A 508 -8.17 -39.71 5.67
C LYS A 508 -7.87 -41.03 4.96
N THR A 509 -8.80 -41.98 5.00
CA THR A 509 -8.68 -43.29 4.34
C THR A 509 -8.45 -43.13 2.83
N ALA A 510 -9.14 -42.18 2.19
CA ALA A 510 -8.97 -41.93 0.77
C ALA A 510 -7.58 -41.34 0.45
N VAL A 511 -7.05 -40.42 1.25
CA VAL A 511 -5.67 -39.90 1.10
C VAL A 511 -4.64 -41.00 1.35
N ASP A 512 -4.78 -41.80 2.41
CA ASP A 512 -3.86 -42.91 2.70
C ASP A 512 -3.90 -44.00 1.62
N ASP A 513 -5.03 -44.19 0.94
CA ASP A 513 -5.18 -45.16 -0.15
C ASP A 513 -4.63 -44.68 -1.51
N LEU A 514 -4.14 -43.42 -1.63
CA LEU A 514 -3.54 -42.89 -2.86
C LEU A 514 -2.34 -43.71 -3.34
N ASN A 515 -1.44 -44.10 -2.43
CA ASN A 515 -0.35 -45.02 -2.72
C ASN A 515 -0.67 -46.46 -2.26
N PRO A 516 -1.08 -47.35 -3.19
CA PRO A 516 -1.40 -48.74 -2.87
C PRO A 516 -0.18 -49.66 -2.69
N LYS A 517 1.07 -49.13 -2.72
CA LYS A 517 2.30 -49.93 -2.65
C LYS A 517 2.29 -50.94 -1.51
N ARG A 518 1.84 -50.53 -0.32
CA ARG A 518 1.75 -51.39 0.89
C ARG A 518 0.92 -52.67 0.67
N ILE A 519 -0.06 -52.62 -0.23
CA ILE A 519 -0.88 -53.78 -0.62
C ILE A 519 -0.31 -54.47 -1.85
N LEU A 520 0.02 -53.74 -2.91
CA LEU A 520 0.45 -54.35 -4.17
C LEU A 520 1.81 -55.07 -4.04
N ASP A 521 2.76 -54.62 -3.22
CA ASP A 521 4.03 -55.33 -2.97
C ASP A 521 3.82 -56.78 -2.48
N ASN A 522 2.67 -57.12 -1.88
CA ASN A 522 2.41 -58.46 -1.36
C ASN A 522 2.37 -59.56 -2.42
N CYS A 523 2.01 -59.25 -3.67
CA CYS A 523 1.98 -60.24 -4.75
C CYS A 523 2.01 -59.62 -6.15
N CYS A 524 2.93 -60.08 -7.01
CA CYS A 524 3.04 -59.63 -8.41
C CYS A 524 1.76 -59.87 -9.25
N ASN A 525 0.93 -60.83 -8.87
CA ASN A 525 -0.35 -61.16 -9.51
C ASN A 525 -1.53 -60.30 -9.01
N LEU A 526 -1.33 -59.40 -8.04
CA LEU A 526 -2.39 -58.46 -7.64
C LEU A 526 -2.57 -57.33 -8.66
N GLU A 527 -3.83 -57.00 -8.86
CA GLU A 527 -4.35 -55.87 -9.62
C GLU A 527 -5.32 -55.08 -8.74
N LEU A 528 -5.41 -53.77 -8.96
CA LEU A 528 -6.26 -52.86 -8.19
C LEU A 528 -7.03 -51.94 -9.12
N ALA A 529 -8.34 -51.85 -8.94
CA ALA A 529 -9.18 -50.82 -9.54
C ALA A 529 -9.86 -50.01 -8.45
N TYR A 530 -9.96 -48.69 -8.65
CA TYR A 530 -10.73 -47.80 -7.79
C TYR A 530 -12.03 -47.44 -8.51
N ALA A 531 -13.17 -47.69 -7.87
CA ALA A 531 -14.48 -47.31 -8.38
C ALA A 531 -14.86 -45.94 -7.80
N SER A 532 -14.71 -44.89 -8.61
CA SER A 532 -15.06 -43.51 -8.22
C SER A 532 -16.55 -43.39 -7.92
N GLY A 533 -16.90 -43.29 -6.63
CA GLY A 533 -18.29 -43.30 -6.17
C GLY A 533 -18.55 -42.59 -4.86
N GLY A 534 -17.50 -42.10 -4.18
CA GLY A 534 -17.64 -41.20 -3.05
C GLY A 534 -17.85 -39.75 -3.49
N ILE A 535 -18.35 -38.94 -2.56
CA ILE A 535 -18.80 -37.56 -2.82
C ILE A 535 -17.63 -36.62 -3.13
N TYR A 536 -16.49 -36.81 -2.46
CA TYR A 536 -15.28 -35.99 -2.53
C TYR A 536 -14.39 -36.33 -3.73
N SER A 537 -14.55 -37.51 -4.34
CA SER A 537 -13.82 -37.91 -5.55
C SER A 537 -13.89 -36.88 -6.68
N ARG A 538 -15.01 -36.17 -6.81
CA ARG A 538 -15.22 -35.10 -7.81
C ARG A 538 -14.69 -33.73 -7.37
N PHE A 539 -14.61 -33.46 -6.07
CA PHE A 539 -14.17 -32.16 -5.54
C PHE A 539 -12.64 -32.06 -5.49
N PHE A 540 -11.96 -33.16 -5.16
CA PHE A 540 -10.49 -33.17 -4.99
C PHE A 540 -9.75 -34.00 -6.04
N GLY A 541 -10.43 -34.60 -7.02
CA GLY A 541 -9.80 -35.61 -7.89
C GLY A 541 -9.36 -36.88 -7.14
N LEU A 542 -9.81 -37.04 -5.90
CA LEU A 542 -9.43 -38.12 -5.00
C LEU A 542 -10.17 -39.41 -5.40
N CYS A 543 -9.74 -40.04 -6.49
CA CYS A 543 -10.40 -41.23 -7.07
C CYS A 543 -10.45 -42.44 -6.11
N THR A 544 -9.67 -42.38 -5.04
CA THR A 544 -9.66 -43.30 -3.91
C THR A 544 -10.82 -43.08 -2.92
N ASP A 545 -11.59 -41.99 -3.03
CA ASP A 545 -12.88 -41.84 -2.35
C ASP A 545 -13.95 -42.68 -3.09
N GLY A 546 -14.02 -43.96 -2.70
CA GLY A 546 -14.82 -44.97 -3.38
C GLY A 546 -14.48 -46.39 -2.94
N PHE A 547 -14.98 -47.38 -3.67
CA PHE A 547 -14.64 -48.78 -3.43
C PHE A 547 -13.31 -49.13 -4.10
N LYS A 548 -12.45 -49.84 -3.36
CA LYS A 548 -11.19 -50.42 -3.85
C LYS A 548 -11.41 -51.89 -4.17
N MET A 549 -11.20 -52.28 -5.42
CA MET A 549 -11.41 -53.63 -5.92
C MET A 549 -10.06 -54.30 -6.17
N LEU A 550 -9.73 -55.32 -5.37
CA LEU A 550 -8.52 -56.13 -5.52
C LEU A 550 -8.83 -57.40 -6.30
N TYR A 551 -8.02 -57.69 -7.31
CA TYR A 551 -8.15 -58.86 -8.17
C TYR A 551 -6.84 -59.66 -8.25
N CYS A 552 -6.95 -60.98 -8.37
CA CYS A 552 -5.87 -61.85 -8.84
C CYS A 552 -6.47 -63.00 -9.67
N GLN A 553 -5.85 -63.29 -10.81
CA GLN A 553 -6.28 -64.35 -11.73
C GLN A 553 -6.39 -65.76 -11.10
N TYR A 554 -5.64 -66.01 -10.01
CA TYR A 554 -5.61 -67.30 -9.29
C TYR A 554 -6.51 -67.36 -8.04
N GLY A 555 -7.01 -66.21 -7.58
CA GLY A 555 -7.89 -66.12 -6.41
C GLY A 555 -9.30 -65.77 -6.84
N GLY A 556 -9.63 -64.49 -6.75
CA GLY A 556 -10.92 -63.94 -7.14
C GLY A 556 -10.88 -62.42 -7.12
N ILE A 557 -11.97 -61.82 -6.66
CA ILE A 557 -12.11 -60.38 -6.46
C ILE A 557 -12.63 -60.10 -5.04
N LYS A 558 -12.13 -59.05 -4.40
CA LYS A 558 -12.70 -58.45 -3.18
C LYS A 558 -12.82 -56.95 -3.34
N SER A 559 -13.75 -56.36 -2.62
CA SER A 559 -13.96 -54.91 -2.62
C SER A 559 -14.35 -54.41 -1.24
N ASP A 560 -13.70 -53.34 -0.79
CA ASP A 560 -14.07 -52.60 0.42
C ASP A 560 -13.87 -51.08 0.19
N ARG A 561 -14.31 -50.23 1.11
CA ARG A 561 -14.00 -48.78 1.07
C ARG A 561 -12.62 -48.45 1.63
N HIS A 562 -11.99 -49.34 2.39
CA HIS A 562 -10.64 -49.21 2.91
C HIS A 562 -9.74 -50.26 2.25
N LEU A 563 -8.62 -49.85 1.65
CA LEU A 563 -7.79 -50.75 0.86
C LEU A 563 -7.22 -51.92 1.69
N ASP A 564 -6.78 -51.67 2.93
CA ASP A 564 -6.30 -52.71 3.85
C ASP A 564 -7.39 -53.71 4.24
N ASN A 565 -8.65 -53.28 4.48
CA ASN A 565 -9.76 -54.21 4.74
C ASN A 565 -10.03 -55.13 3.54
N ALA A 566 -10.06 -54.55 2.33
CA ALA A 566 -10.20 -55.32 1.09
C ALA A 566 -9.08 -56.37 0.98
N TYR A 567 -7.84 -56.00 1.32
CA TYR A 567 -6.71 -56.92 1.29
C TYR A 567 -6.75 -57.96 2.43
N GLU A 568 -7.21 -57.61 3.63
CA GLU A 568 -7.37 -58.55 4.73
C GLU A 568 -8.35 -59.68 4.39
N GLU A 569 -9.51 -59.34 3.81
CA GLU A 569 -10.45 -60.34 3.32
C GLU A 569 -9.87 -61.15 2.17
N PHE A 570 -9.24 -60.48 1.19
CA PHE A 570 -8.59 -61.15 0.06
C PHE A 570 -7.52 -62.14 0.53
N TYR A 571 -6.76 -61.76 1.56
CA TYR A 571 -5.69 -62.57 2.12
C TYR A 571 -6.24 -63.82 2.80
N LYS A 572 -7.28 -63.66 3.63
CA LYS A 572 -7.97 -64.74 4.35
C LYS A 572 -8.58 -65.75 3.38
N ASP A 573 -9.23 -65.29 2.32
CA ASP A 573 -9.96 -66.15 1.37
C ASP A 573 -9.05 -66.79 0.31
N TYR A 574 -7.98 -66.11 -0.14
CA TYR A 574 -7.20 -66.54 -1.30
C TYR A 574 -5.68 -66.69 -1.08
N CYS A 575 -5.07 -66.06 -0.08
CA CYS A 575 -3.60 -65.98 0.00
C CYS A 575 -2.93 -66.91 1.01
N VAL A 576 -3.62 -67.33 2.09
CA VAL A 576 -3.00 -68.03 3.25
C VAL A 576 -2.10 -69.21 2.85
N ASN A 577 -2.49 -70.00 1.85
CA ASN A 577 -1.74 -71.14 1.34
C ASN A 577 -1.54 -71.08 -0.19
N CYS A 578 -1.40 -69.86 -0.76
CA CYS A 578 -1.34 -69.68 -2.21
C CYS A 578 0.04 -70.00 -2.80
N GLU A 579 0.11 -71.05 -3.62
CA GLU A 579 1.32 -71.46 -4.36
C GLU A 579 1.74 -70.46 -5.46
N HIS A 580 0.84 -69.54 -5.84
CA HIS A 580 1.09 -68.53 -6.88
C HIS A 580 1.53 -67.16 -6.33
N LYS A 581 1.88 -67.07 -5.04
CA LYS A 581 2.42 -65.84 -4.45
C LYS A 581 3.83 -65.56 -5.00
N CYS A 582 4.07 -64.32 -5.41
CA CYS A 582 5.31 -63.87 -6.05
C CYS A 582 5.68 -62.46 -5.58
N GLU A 583 6.95 -62.20 -5.32
CA GLU A 583 7.43 -60.88 -4.92
C GLU A 583 7.38 -59.87 -6.09
N GLN A 584 7.11 -58.61 -5.78
CA GLN A 584 7.38 -57.48 -6.67
C GLN A 584 7.88 -56.28 -5.85
N ASN A 585 8.58 -55.35 -6.51
CA ASN A 585 8.78 -54.00 -5.97
C ASN A 585 7.92 -53.05 -6.80
N PHE A 586 6.70 -52.82 -6.34
CA PHE A 586 5.74 -51.95 -7.00
C PHE A 586 6.24 -50.49 -6.92
N ILE A 587 6.23 -49.81 -8.07
CA ILE A 587 6.51 -48.38 -8.18
C ILE A 587 5.16 -47.71 -8.41
N TRP A 588 4.78 -46.83 -7.48
CA TRP A 588 3.58 -46.02 -7.59
C TRP A 588 3.77 -44.94 -8.66
N ASP A 589 2.69 -44.65 -9.38
CA ASP A 589 2.63 -43.67 -10.46
C ASP A 589 1.41 -42.79 -10.17
N SER A 590 1.64 -41.56 -9.71
CA SER A 590 0.58 -40.62 -9.33
C SER A 590 -0.32 -40.21 -10.50
N ASN A 591 0.10 -40.51 -11.75
CA ASN A 591 -0.71 -40.35 -12.97
C ASN A 591 -1.52 -41.61 -13.34
N LYS A 592 -1.53 -42.66 -12.53
CA LYS A 592 -2.35 -43.87 -12.75
C LYS A 592 -3.43 -44.02 -11.69
N LEU A 593 -4.67 -43.82 -12.12
CA LEU A 593 -5.87 -44.01 -11.31
C LEU A 593 -6.13 -45.47 -10.93
N SER A 594 -5.63 -46.45 -11.68
CA SER A 594 -5.84 -47.89 -11.40
C SER A 594 -4.72 -48.74 -12.00
N TYR A 595 -4.48 -49.90 -11.39
CA TYR A 595 -3.38 -50.82 -11.66
C TYR A 595 -3.91 -52.16 -12.17
N ILE A 596 -4.60 -52.09 -13.31
CA ILE A 596 -5.21 -53.22 -14.01
C ILE A 596 -4.22 -53.75 -15.07
N LYS A 597 -3.94 -55.06 -15.03
CA LYS A 597 -2.98 -55.77 -15.89
C LYS A 597 -3.68 -56.73 -16.85
N SER A 598 -4.77 -57.36 -16.43
CA SER A 598 -5.45 -58.41 -17.21
C SER A 598 -6.75 -57.92 -17.85
N ASP A 599 -6.98 -58.34 -19.09
CA ASP A 599 -8.25 -58.04 -19.79
C ASP A 599 -9.45 -58.70 -19.10
N LYS A 600 -9.23 -59.82 -18.39
CA LYS A 600 -10.26 -60.46 -17.56
C LYS A 600 -10.74 -59.56 -16.41
N PHE A 601 -9.88 -58.74 -15.81
CA PHE A 601 -10.31 -57.80 -14.78
C PHE A 601 -11.07 -56.61 -15.39
N LYS A 602 -10.62 -56.07 -16.53
CA LYS A 602 -11.37 -55.06 -17.30
C LYS A 602 -12.79 -55.56 -17.65
N ASP A 603 -12.88 -56.77 -18.19
CA ASP A 603 -14.14 -57.45 -18.51
C ASP A 603 -15.11 -57.52 -17.31
N ILE A 604 -14.60 -57.77 -16.10
CA ILE A 604 -15.41 -57.83 -14.87
C ILE A 604 -15.91 -56.42 -14.49
N LEU A 605 -15.03 -55.41 -14.55
CA LEU A 605 -15.38 -54.02 -14.25
C LEU A 605 -16.42 -53.48 -15.24
N GLU A 606 -16.32 -53.82 -16.53
CA GLU A 606 -17.29 -53.47 -17.58
C GLU A 606 -18.67 -54.13 -17.38
N LYS A 607 -18.71 -55.38 -16.92
CA LYS A 607 -19.95 -56.19 -16.92
C LYS A 607 -20.75 -56.08 -15.64
N ASP A 608 -20.08 -56.00 -14.48
CA ASP A 608 -20.75 -56.18 -13.18
C ASP A 608 -20.94 -54.89 -12.36
N PHE A 609 -20.19 -53.80 -12.64
CA PHE A 609 -20.06 -52.65 -11.70
C PHE A 609 -20.22 -51.22 -12.28
N PHE A 610 -21.03 -51.06 -13.35
CA PHE A 610 -21.40 -49.81 -14.06
C PHE A 610 -20.43 -49.24 -15.13
N ASN A 611 -21.05 -48.69 -16.19
CA ASN A 611 -20.47 -47.97 -17.34
C ASN A 611 -19.73 -46.64 -17.00
N TRP A 612 -19.10 -46.51 -15.84
CA TRP A 612 -18.52 -45.24 -15.36
C TRP A 612 -16.98 -45.21 -15.29
N ILE A 613 -16.29 -46.33 -15.60
CA ILE A 613 -14.86 -46.52 -15.26
C ILE A 613 -13.90 -46.39 -16.46
N ILE A 614 -14.39 -46.31 -17.72
CA ILE A 614 -13.53 -46.54 -18.91
C ILE A 614 -13.53 -45.39 -19.96
N ASN A 615 -14.34 -44.34 -19.79
CA ASN A 615 -14.35 -43.19 -20.71
C ASN A 615 -14.08 -41.86 -19.96
N ASP A 616 -12.85 -41.69 -19.47
CA ASP A 616 -12.18 -40.38 -19.27
C ASP A 616 -10.67 -40.60 -19.04
#